data_AF-A0A954ZYK7-F1
#
_entry.id   AF-A0A954ZYK7-F1
#
_cell.length_a   1.000
_cell.length_b   1.000
_cell.length_c   1.000
_cell.angle_alpha   90.00
_cell.angle_beta   90.00
_cell.angle_gamma   90.00
#
_symmetry.space_group_name_H-M   'P 1'
#
loop_
_entity.id
_entity.type
_entity.pdbx_description
1 polymer ?
#
loop_
_entity_poly.entity_id
_entity_poly.type
_entity_poly.pdbx_seq_one_letter_code
_entity_poly.pdbx_strand_id
1 'polypeptide(L)'
;MGRNILAVIAGYFAMAVILFVIFTAAYFGMGADRAFKETSYDVSTLWVAVSVIVGFFAALVGGAVCGLVSRRSRGATLSLMVLVLVLAAVSAGMALAKEKPVGEDAIRGPETSNTDAMMRAQQPSWFLVANPIIGVFGVMTGAMMVGAWRPKPSDQE
;
A
#
# COMPACT_ATOMS: atom_id res chain seq x y z
N MET A 1 23.90 3.24 -12.59
CA MET A 1 23.26 2.59 -11.42
C MET A 1 22.61 3.58 -10.46
N GLY A 2 23.31 4.63 -9.98
CA GLY A 2 22.75 5.58 -9.00
C GLY A 2 21.38 6.19 -9.35
N ARG A 3 21.14 6.55 -10.62
CA ARG A 3 19.84 7.04 -11.09
C ARG A 3 18.69 6.04 -10.89
N ASN A 4 18.94 4.75 -11.12
CA ASN A 4 17.90 3.73 -10.96
C ASN A 4 17.53 3.56 -9.49
N ILE A 5 18.52 3.61 -8.60
CA ILE A 5 18.30 3.59 -7.14
C ILE A 5 17.50 4.82 -6.72
N LEU A 6 17.90 6.02 -7.17
CA LEU A 6 17.17 7.25 -6.90
C LEU A 6 15.72 7.19 -7.41
N ALA A 7 15.48 6.57 -8.56
CA ALA A 7 14.15 6.40 -9.11
C ALA A 7 13.27 5.45 -8.26
N VAL A 8 13.83 4.36 -7.73
CA VAL A 8 13.13 3.47 -6.81
C VAL A 8 12.77 4.22 -5.53
N ILE A 9 13.71 4.95 -4.95
CA ILE A 9 13.50 5.76 -3.75
C ILE A 9 12.41 6.82 -4.00
N ALA A 10 12.50 7.57 -5.10
CA ALA A 10 11.53 8.60 -5.45
C ALA A 10 10.12 8.01 -5.66
N GLY A 11 10.01 6.87 -6.35
CA GLY A 11 8.75 6.17 -6.55
C GLY A 11 8.12 5.71 -5.23
N TYR A 12 8.91 5.07 -4.36
CA TYR A 12 8.45 4.63 -3.05
C TYR A 12 8.06 5.81 -2.14
N PHE A 13 8.84 6.89 -2.16
CA PHE A 13 8.54 8.09 -1.39
C PHE A 13 7.23 8.76 -1.86
N ALA A 14 7.02 8.85 -3.18
CA ALA A 14 5.76 9.35 -3.74
C ALA A 14 4.56 8.51 -3.27
N MET A 15 4.69 7.17 -3.25
CA MET A 15 3.66 6.30 -2.69
C MET A 15 3.40 6.62 -1.22
N ALA A 16 4.45 6.68 -0.40
CA ALA A 16 4.33 6.93 1.03
C ALA A 16 3.63 8.26 1.34
N VAL A 17 3.97 9.34 0.63
CA VAL A 17 3.33 10.65 0.80
C VAL A 17 1.85 10.59 0.44
N ILE A 18 1.49 9.96 -0.69
CA ILE A 18 0.09 9.84 -1.12
C ILE A 18 -0.72 9.02 -0.10
N LEU A 19 -0.19 7.87 0.32
CA LEU A 19 -0.83 7.02 1.32
C LEU A 19 -1.05 7.79 2.62
N PHE A 20 0.00 8.46 3.13
CA PHE A 20 -0.08 9.23 4.36
C PHE A 20 -1.15 10.32 4.27
N VAL A 21 -1.07 11.20 3.26
CA VAL A 21 -1.99 12.33 3.13
C VAL A 21 -3.43 11.85 2.96
N ILE A 22 -3.68 10.90 2.05
CA ILE A 22 -5.04 10.48 1.74
C ILE A 22 -5.64 9.64 2.87
N PHE A 23 -4.90 8.71 3.47
CA PHE A 23 -5.43 7.94 4.59
C PHE A 23 -5.67 8.79 5.82
N THR A 24 -4.79 9.75 6.13
CA THR A 24 -5.01 10.69 7.22
C THR A 24 -6.28 11.51 6.96
N ALA A 25 -6.43 12.08 5.77
CA ALA A 25 -7.63 12.85 5.42
C ALA A 25 -8.90 11.99 5.45
N ALA A 26 -8.86 10.77 4.91
CA ALA A 26 -9.98 9.83 4.91
C ALA A 26 -10.37 9.43 6.34
N TYR A 27 -9.40 9.15 7.21
CA TYR A 27 -9.64 8.80 8.60
C TYR A 27 -10.27 9.96 9.37
N PHE A 28 -9.73 11.18 9.25
CA PHE A 28 -10.31 12.37 9.88
C PHE A 28 -11.71 12.71 9.35
N GLY A 29 -11.94 12.53 8.04
CA GLY A 29 -13.24 12.82 7.43
C GLY A 29 -14.31 11.77 7.75
N MET A 30 -13.94 10.50 7.89
CA MET A 30 -14.88 9.40 8.17
C MET A 30 -15.11 9.18 9.67
N GLY A 31 -14.10 9.44 10.50
CA GLY A 31 -14.08 9.07 11.91
C GLY A 31 -13.86 7.57 12.15
N ALA A 32 -13.60 7.23 13.41
CA ALA A 32 -13.34 5.86 13.84
C ALA A 32 -14.54 4.92 13.61
N ASP A 33 -15.77 5.41 13.79
CA ASP A 33 -16.98 4.59 13.70
C ASP A 33 -17.25 4.06 12.28
N ARG A 34 -16.76 4.76 11.25
CA ARG A 34 -16.83 4.27 9.87
C ARG A 34 -15.56 3.54 9.44
N ALA A 35 -14.45 3.73 10.14
CA ALA A 35 -13.19 3.03 9.86
C ALA A 35 -13.18 1.60 10.42
N PHE A 36 -13.87 1.36 11.53
CA PHE A 36 -13.97 0.08 12.22
C PHE A 36 -15.40 -0.46 12.22
N LYS A 37 -15.56 -1.76 12.47
CA LYS A 37 -16.87 -2.33 12.81
C LYS A 37 -17.30 -1.89 14.22
N GLU A 38 -18.60 -1.88 14.47
CA GLU A 38 -19.14 -1.57 15.79
C GLU A 38 -18.56 -2.51 16.85
N THR A 39 -18.09 -1.94 17.97
CA THR A 39 -17.53 -2.67 19.13
C THR A 39 -16.34 -3.61 18.84
N SER A 40 -15.71 -3.50 17.66
CA SER A 40 -14.61 -4.38 17.24
C SER A 40 -13.42 -3.58 16.70
N TYR A 41 -12.24 -4.20 16.74
CA TYR A 41 -11.02 -3.71 16.08
C TYR A 41 -10.89 -4.15 14.62
N ASP A 42 -11.86 -4.91 14.11
CA ASP A 42 -11.97 -5.21 12.68
C ASP A 42 -12.18 -3.91 11.90
N VAL A 43 -11.38 -3.71 10.86
CA VAL A 43 -11.65 -2.63 9.91
C VAL A 43 -12.99 -2.86 9.19
N SER A 44 -13.71 -1.78 8.90
CA SER A 44 -14.97 -1.84 8.18
C SER A 44 -14.76 -2.18 6.71
N THR A 45 -15.79 -2.72 6.05
CA THR A 45 -15.75 -2.95 4.59
C THR A 45 -15.52 -1.65 3.82
N LEU A 46 -16.06 -0.53 4.30
CA LEU A 46 -15.85 0.79 3.70
C LEU A 46 -14.37 1.19 3.77
N TRP A 47 -13.72 0.99 4.92
CA TRP A 47 -12.30 1.28 5.09
C TRP A 47 -11.42 0.40 4.19
N VAL A 48 -11.77 -0.88 4.04
CA VAL A 48 -11.09 -1.80 3.11
C VAL A 48 -11.23 -1.31 1.67
N ALA A 49 -12.44 -0.90 1.25
CA ALA A 49 -12.66 -0.38 -0.10
C ALA A 49 -11.85 0.89 -0.37
N VAL A 50 -11.84 1.84 0.58
CA VAL A 50 -10.99 3.04 0.52
C VAL A 50 -9.52 2.63 0.43
N SER A 51 -9.08 1.66 1.23
CA SER A 51 -7.69 1.19 1.25
C SER A 51 -7.24 0.56 -0.07
N VAL A 52 -8.11 -0.21 -0.73
CA VAL A 52 -7.84 -0.76 -2.06
C VAL A 52 -7.66 0.36 -3.08
N ILE A 53 -8.60 1.31 -3.14
CA ILE A 53 -8.59 2.39 -4.12
C ILE A 53 -7.35 3.28 -3.94
N VAL A 54 -7.12 3.73 -2.70
CA VAL A 54 -6.00 4.61 -2.36
C VAL A 54 -4.66 3.88 -2.54
N GLY A 55 -4.57 2.62 -2.11
CA GLY A 55 -3.39 1.78 -2.28
C GLY A 55 -3.01 1.59 -3.74
N PHE A 56 -3.99 1.24 -4.59
CA PHE A 56 -3.78 1.09 -6.02
C PHE A 56 -3.37 2.42 -6.68
N PHE A 57 -4.05 3.52 -6.35
CA PHE A 57 -3.72 4.85 -6.88
C PHE A 57 -2.31 5.30 -6.49
N ALA A 58 -1.92 5.11 -5.23
CA ALA A 58 -0.57 5.41 -4.77
C ALA A 58 0.47 4.57 -5.54
N ALA A 59 0.23 3.26 -5.69
CA ALA A 59 1.11 2.37 -6.45
C ALA A 59 1.24 2.77 -7.92
N LEU A 60 0.14 3.16 -8.57
CA LEU A 60 0.14 3.71 -9.93
C LEU A 60 1.06 4.94 -10.03
N VAL A 61 0.91 5.90 -9.12
CA VAL A 61 1.74 7.11 -9.14
C VAL A 61 3.21 6.77 -8.84
N GLY A 62 3.48 5.89 -7.86
CA GLY A 62 4.82 5.42 -7.54
C GLY A 62 5.54 4.78 -8.73
N GLY A 63 4.83 3.90 -9.46
CA GLY A 63 5.33 3.27 -10.68
C GLY A 63 5.61 4.29 -11.78
N ALA A 64 4.71 5.24 -11.99
CA ALA A 64 4.88 6.32 -12.97
C ALA A 64 6.10 7.20 -12.63
N VAL A 65 6.23 7.63 -11.37
CA VAL A 65 7.37 8.43 -10.89
C VAL A 65 8.68 7.67 -11.07
N CYS A 66 8.73 6.40 -10.67
CA CYS A 66 9.92 5.55 -10.85
C CYS A 66 10.29 5.41 -12.34
N GLY A 67 9.29 5.17 -13.19
CA GLY A 67 9.47 5.08 -14.64
C GLY A 67 10.01 6.38 -15.25
N LEU A 68 9.49 7.54 -14.83
CA LEU A 68 9.95 8.84 -15.33
C LEU A 68 11.38 9.16 -14.88
N VAL A 69 11.68 9.01 -13.59
CA VAL A 69 13.01 9.34 -13.02
C VAL A 69 14.09 8.40 -13.55
N SER A 70 13.77 7.13 -13.76
CA SER A 70 14.71 6.16 -14.30
C SER A 70 14.97 6.30 -15.81
N ARG A 71 14.29 7.22 -16.50
CA ARG A 71 14.23 7.32 -17.96
C ARG A 71 13.74 6.02 -18.60
N ARG A 72 12.58 5.54 -18.13
CA ARG A 72 11.89 4.36 -18.66
C ARG A 72 12.72 3.08 -18.48
N SER A 73 13.42 2.94 -17.36
CA SER A 73 14.18 1.72 -17.08
C SER A 73 13.25 0.64 -16.52
N ARG A 74 13.07 -0.44 -17.30
CA ARG A 74 12.36 -1.64 -16.84
C ARG A 74 12.98 -2.22 -15.56
N GLY A 75 14.31 -2.25 -15.48
CA GLY A 75 15.02 -2.77 -14.30
C GLY A 75 14.71 -2.01 -13.02
N ALA A 76 14.69 -0.67 -13.07
CA ALA A 76 14.35 0.15 -11.90
C ALA A 76 12.89 -0.09 -11.44
N THR A 77 11.97 -0.20 -12.39
CA THR A 77 10.56 -0.49 -12.10
C THR A 77 10.39 -1.87 -11.47
N LEU A 78 11.06 -2.89 -12.01
CA LEU A 78 11.05 -4.24 -11.43
C LEU A 78 11.62 -4.24 -10.00
N SER A 79 12.68 -3.48 -9.74
CA SER A 79 13.21 -3.33 -8.39
C SER A 79 12.19 -2.71 -7.43
N LEU A 80 11.43 -1.70 -7.86
CA LEU A 80 10.35 -1.12 -7.04
C LEU A 80 9.22 -2.14 -6.80
N MET A 81 8.81 -2.90 -7.80
CA MET A 81 7.81 -3.96 -7.66
C MET A 81 8.25 -5.01 -6.64
N VAL A 82 9.49 -5.48 -6.72
CA VAL A 82 10.07 -6.43 -5.76
C VAL A 82 10.13 -5.84 -4.36
N LEU A 83 10.55 -4.58 -4.21
CA LEU A 83 10.58 -3.89 -2.93
C LEU A 83 9.18 -3.83 -2.29
N VAL A 84 8.17 -3.39 -3.05
CA VAL A 84 6.78 -3.32 -2.57
C VAL A 84 6.26 -4.70 -2.18
N LEU A 85 6.53 -5.73 -3.00
CA LEU A 85 6.12 -7.10 -2.71
C LEU A 85 6.74 -7.62 -1.41
N VAL A 86 8.05 -7.43 -1.22
CA VAL A 86 8.77 -7.87 -0.02
C VAL A 86 8.24 -7.15 1.22
N LEU A 87 8.10 -5.82 1.17
CA LEU A 87 7.59 -5.06 2.30
C LEU A 87 6.16 -5.47 2.67
N ALA A 88 5.31 -5.66 1.67
CA ALA A 88 3.93 -6.09 1.88
C ALA A 88 3.87 -7.54 2.43
N ALA A 89 4.70 -8.44 1.93
CA ALA A 89 4.79 -9.82 2.44
C ALA A 89 5.27 -9.87 3.89
N VAL A 90 6.30 -9.09 4.24
CA VAL A 90 6.79 -8.96 5.63
C VAL A 90 5.70 -8.39 6.53
N SER A 91 5.01 -7.33 6.09
CA SER A 91 3.89 -6.75 6.84
C SER A 91 2.74 -7.74 7.04
N ALA A 92 2.35 -8.47 6.00
CA ALA A 92 1.33 -9.52 6.08
C ALA A 92 1.74 -10.65 7.02
N GLY A 93 3.00 -11.09 6.96
CA GLY A 93 3.54 -12.11 7.87
C GLY A 93 3.48 -11.67 9.33
N MET A 94 3.88 -10.44 9.64
CA MET A 94 3.76 -9.89 11.00
C MET A 94 2.30 -9.77 11.45
N ALA A 95 1.39 -9.37 10.55
CA ALA A 95 -0.03 -9.25 10.86
C ALA A 95 -0.69 -10.62 11.12
N LEU A 96 -0.30 -11.66 10.38
CA LEU A 96 -0.79 -13.03 10.56
C LEU A 96 -0.20 -13.71 11.81
N ALA A 97 1.03 -13.34 12.19
CA ALA A 97 1.68 -13.85 13.40
C ALA A 97 1.15 -13.22 14.69
N LYS A 98 0.46 -12.07 14.59
CA LYS A 98 -0.14 -11.40 15.74
C LYS A 98 -1.35 -12.22 16.21
N GLU A 99 -1.32 -12.66 17.46
CA GLU A 99 -2.46 -13.34 18.08
C GLU A 99 -3.69 -12.42 18.09
N LYS A 100 -4.85 -12.99 17.77
CA LYS A 100 -6.11 -12.27 17.88
C LYS A 100 -6.49 -12.15 19.35
N PRO A 101 -6.81 -10.96 19.87
CA PRO A 101 -7.35 -10.81 21.21
C PRO A 101 -8.62 -11.65 21.34
N VAL A 102 -8.81 -12.28 22.50
CA VAL A 102 -9.96 -13.12 22.83
C VAL A 102 -10.59 -12.57 24.12
N GLY A 103 -11.91 -12.65 24.24
CA GLY A 103 -12.62 -12.14 25.43
C GLY A 103 -12.77 -10.62 25.43
N GLU A 104 -12.66 -9.99 26.60
CA GLU A 104 -12.83 -8.52 26.75
C GLU A 104 -11.84 -7.71 25.93
N ASP A 105 -10.62 -8.22 25.72
CA ASP A 105 -9.59 -7.53 24.93
C ASP A 105 -9.93 -7.41 23.44
N ALA A 106 -10.91 -8.19 22.95
CA ALA A 106 -11.41 -8.13 21.58
C ALA A 106 -12.44 -7.01 21.36
N ILE A 107 -12.99 -6.45 22.44
CA ILE A 107 -14.07 -5.46 22.38
C ILE A 107 -13.48 -4.06 22.35
N ARG A 108 -13.85 -3.27 21.33
CA ARG A 108 -13.53 -1.84 21.26
C ARG A 108 -14.53 -1.09 22.14
N GLY A 109 -14.08 -0.63 23.30
CA GLY A 109 -14.89 0.15 24.22
C GLY A 109 -15.13 1.58 23.74
N PRO A 110 -16.15 2.28 24.28
CA PRO A 110 -16.42 3.68 23.95
C PRO A 110 -15.28 4.63 24.37
N GLU A 111 -14.49 4.23 25.37
CA GLU A 111 -13.34 5.00 25.88
C GLU A 111 -12.03 4.74 25.10
N THR A 112 -12.05 3.85 24.10
CA THR A 112 -10.83 3.50 23.35
C THR A 112 -10.38 4.66 22.47
N SER A 113 -9.20 5.20 22.74
CA SER A 113 -8.59 6.24 21.92
C SER A 113 -8.39 5.79 20.47
N ASN A 114 -8.49 6.71 19.51
CA ASN A 114 -8.27 6.42 18.10
C ASN A 114 -6.88 5.84 17.82
N THR A 115 -5.86 6.30 18.54
CA THR A 115 -4.49 5.79 18.43
C THR A 115 -4.38 4.34 18.88
N ASP A 116 -5.02 3.98 20.00
CA ASP A 116 -5.05 2.58 20.47
C ASP A 116 -5.85 1.69 19.52
N ALA A 117 -6.99 2.18 19.00
CA ALA A 117 -7.78 1.47 18.00
C ALA A 117 -6.99 1.16 16.72
N MET A 118 -6.18 2.12 16.22
CA MET A 118 -5.32 1.90 15.06
C MET A 118 -4.20 0.88 15.34
N MET A 119 -3.61 0.89 16.54
CA MET A 119 -2.56 -0.08 16.91
C MET A 119 -3.10 -1.52 17.06
N ARG A 120 -4.39 -1.63 17.39
CA ARG A 120 -5.10 -2.92 17.53
C ARG A 120 -5.85 -3.35 16.27
N ALA A 121 -5.85 -2.52 15.22
CA ALA A 121 -6.62 -2.75 14.00
C ALA A 121 -6.33 -4.14 13.40
N GLN A 122 -7.39 -4.86 13.06
CA GLN A 122 -7.32 -6.15 12.39
C GLN A 122 -7.80 -6.02 10.95
N GLN A 123 -6.94 -6.44 10.02
CA GLN A 123 -7.30 -6.55 8.61
C GLN A 123 -7.81 -7.95 8.30
N PRO A 124 -8.76 -8.09 7.36
CA PRO A 124 -9.16 -9.40 6.85
C PRO A 124 -7.95 -10.16 6.30
N SER A 125 -7.82 -11.45 6.62
CA SER A 125 -6.67 -12.26 6.20
C SER A 125 -6.53 -12.34 4.67
N TRP A 126 -7.64 -12.40 3.93
CA TRP A 126 -7.62 -12.36 2.47
C TRP A 126 -7.06 -11.04 1.93
N PHE A 127 -7.31 -9.93 2.62
CA PHE A 127 -6.84 -8.60 2.23
C PHE A 127 -5.33 -8.48 2.41
N LEU A 128 -4.76 -9.13 3.42
CA LEU A 128 -3.31 -9.21 3.63
C LEU A 128 -2.58 -9.85 2.43
N VAL A 129 -3.22 -10.78 1.73
CA VAL A 129 -2.67 -11.42 0.52
C VAL A 129 -2.95 -10.59 -0.73
N ALA A 130 -4.17 -10.03 -0.84
CA ALA A 130 -4.55 -9.22 -1.99
C ALA A 130 -3.76 -7.90 -2.09
N ASN A 131 -3.43 -7.27 -0.97
CA ASN A 131 -2.77 -5.97 -0.93
C ASN A 131 -1.38 -5.96 -1.60
N PRO A 132 -0.46 -6.91 -1.33
CA PRO A 132 0.79 -7.05 -2.09
C PRO A 132 0.58 -7.15 -3.61
N ILE A 133 -0.40 -7.94 -4.03
CA ILE A 133 -0.72 -8.16 -5.44
C ILE A 133 -1.18 -6.86 -6.08
N ILE A 134 -2.14 -6.16 -5.45
CA ILE A 134 -2.64 -4.85 -5.89
C ILE A 134 -1.50 -3.84 -6.00
N GLY A 135 -0.60 -3.79 -5.01
CA GLY A 135 0.56 -2.90 -5.03
C GLY A 135 1.49 -3.16 -6.21
N VAL A 136 1.84 -4.42 -6.46
CA VAL A 136 2.70 -4.81 -7.60
C VAL A 136 2.03 -4.47 -8.94
N PHE A 137 0.74 -4.79 -9.09
CA PHE A 137 -0.02 -4.46 -10.30
C PHE A 137 -0.10 -2.95 -10.51
N GLY A 138 -0.37 -2.17 -9.46
CA GLY A 138 -0.39 -0.72 -9.54
C GLY A 138 0.95 -0.14 -10.00
N VAL A 139 2.06 -0.57 -9.40
CA VAL A 139 3.40 -0.12 -9.82
C VAL A 139 3.67 -0.46 -11.28
N MET A 140 3.35 -1.69 -11.71
CA MET A 140 3.54 -2.12 -13.09
C MET A 140 2.73 -1.26 -14.06
N THR A 141 1.43 -1.10 -13.82
CA THR A 141 0.53 -0.32 -14.68
C THR A 141 0.97 1.14 -14.74
N GLY A 142 1.34 1.75 -13.62
CA GLY A 142 1.83 3.13 -13.58
C GLY A 142 3.09 3.34 -14.41
N ALA A 143 4.03 2.40 -14.31
CA ALA A 143 5.25 2.44 -15.11
C ALA A 143 5.00 2.19 -16.61
N MET A 144 4.01 1.36 -16.96
CA MET A 144 3.59 1.13 -18.34
C MET A 144 3.01 2.40 -18.97
N MET A 145 2.22 3.18 -18.23
CA MET A 145 1.63 4.45 -18.71
C MET A 145 2.70 5.46 -19.17
N VAL A 146 3.88 5.44 -18.54
CA VAL A 146 5.00 6.34 -18.90
C VAL A 146 5.99 5.72 -19.87
N GLY A 147 5.71 4.52 -20.38
CA GLY A 147 6.50 3.83 -21.39
C GLY A 147 7.75 3.13 -20.86
N ALA A 148 7.84 2.82 -19.56
CA ALA A 148 8.99 2.13 -18.97
C ALA A 148 9.20 0.68 -19.47
N TRP A 149 8.20 0.13 -20.15
CA TRP A 149 8.17 -1.25 -20.65
C TRP A 149 8.21 -1.33 -22.18
N ARG A 150 8.38 -0.21 -22.89
CA ARG A 150 8.52 -0.23 -24.35
C ARG A 150 9.90 -0.82 -24.72
N PRO A 151 9.97 -1.72 -25.73
CA PRO A 151 11.25 -2.22 -26.25
C PRO A 151 12.11 -1.04 -26.69
N LYS A 152 13.43 -1.09 -26.45
CA LYS A 152 14.31 -0.08 -27.03
C LYS A 152 14.56 -0.42 -28.50
N PRO A 153 14.80 0.57 -29.37
CA PRO A 153 15.16 0.32 -30.77
C PRO A 153 16.40 -0.59 -30.92
N SER A 154 17.32 -0.54 -29.94
CA SER A 154 18.52 -1.39 -29.88
C SER A 154 18.25 -2.86 -29.60
N ASP A 155 17.04 -3.24 -29.20
CA ASP A 155 16.67 -4.62 -28.86
C ASP A 155 16.03 -5.35 -30.07
N GLN A 156 16.01 -4.72 -31.26
CA GLN A 156 15.39 -5.23 -32.49
C GLN A 156 16.40 -5.57 -33.60
N GLU A 157 17.70 -5.52 -33.29
CA GLU A 157 18.81 -5.95 -34.16
C GLU A 157 19.40 -7.27 -33.64
#